data_AF-A0A945LJX9-F1
#
_entry.id   AF-A0A945LJX9-F1
#
_cell.length_a   1.000
_cell.length_b   1.000
_cell.length_c   1.000
_cell.angle_alpha   90.00
_cell.angle_beta   90.00
_cell.angle_gamma   90.00
#
_symmetry.space_group_name_H-M   'P 1'
#
loop_
_entity.id
_entity.type
_entity.pdbx_description
1 polymer ?
#
loop_
_entity_poly.entity_id
_entity_poly.type
_entity_poly.pdbx_seq_one_letter_code
_entity_poly.pdbx_strand_id
1 'polypeptide(L)' 'MNKKGNLLINLSVGVRIKPISKLNFIINNATNAEIYRRPTDLLDPRRYSVKLNLTI' A
#
# COMPACT_ATOMS: atom_id res chain seq x y z
N MET A 1 4.23 -23.91 7.78
CA MET A 1 3.55 -22.63 8.11
C MET A 1 4.51 -21.78 8.95
N ASN A 2 4.90 -20.60 8.48
CA ASN A 2 5.91 -19.75 9.14
C ASN A 2 5.39 -19.31 10.53
N LYS A 3 5.98 -19.82 11.61
CA LYS A 3 5.59 -19.50 12.99
C LYS A 3 5.98 -18.08 13.41
N LYS A 4 6.82 -17.39 12.61
CA LYS A 4 7.40 -16.08 12.93
C LYS A 4 6.60 -14.90 12.37
N GLY A 5 5.43 -15.14 11.79
CA GLY A 5 4.64 -14.12 11.09
C GLY A 5 5.28 -13.71 9.77
N ASN A 6 4.56 -12.88 9.01
CA ASN A 6 5.05 -12.33 7.74
C ASN A 6 5.13 -10.79 7.86
N LEU A 7 6.21 -10.20 7.34
CA LEU A 7 6.41 -8.76 7.33
C LEU A 7 5.85 -8.16 6.03
N LEU A 8 4.91 -7.23 6.15
CA LEU A 8 4.35 -6.46 5.04
C LEU A 8 4.72 -4.98 5.18
N ILE A 9 5.40 -4.43 4.18
CA ILE A 9 5.81 -3.02 4.15
C ILE A 9 4.98 -2.27 3.12
N ASN A 10 4.36 -1.16 3.54
CA ASN A 10 3.64 -0.24 2.66
C ASN A 10 4.34 1.13 2.68
N LEU A 11 4.44 1.77 1.53
CA LEU A 11 5.03 3.10 1.38
C LEU A 11 3.97 4.07 0.88
N SER A 12 3.98 5.29 1.41
CA SER A 12 3.08 6.36 0.99
C SER A 12 3.80 7.69 1.07
N VAL A 13 3.74 8.46 -0.02
CA VAL A 13 4.25 9.82 -0.08
C VAL A 13 3.16 10.75 -0.61
N GLY A 14 2.97 11.87 0.07
CA GLY A 14 1.93 12.84 -0.27
C GLY A 14 2.51 14.22 -0.52
N VAL A 15 2.14 14.84 -1.62
CA VAL A 15 2.50 16.22 -1.96
C VAL A 15 1.23 17.07 -1.98
N ARG A 16 1.24 18.17 -1.23
CA ARG A 16 0.19 19.19 -1.31
C ARG A 16 0.49 20.08 -2.51
N ILE A 17 -0.40 20.11 -3.50
CA ILE A 17 -0.23 20.90 -4.72
C ILE A 17 -0.80 22.32 -4.52
N LYS A 18 -2.00 22.40 -3.94
CA LYS A 18 -2.67 23.64 -3.52
C LYS A 18 -3.27 23.46 -2.12
N PRO A 19 -3.69 24.53 -1.43
CA PRO A 19 -4.35 24.40 -0.13
C PRO A 19 -5.52 23.41 -0.14
N ILE A 20 -6.24 23.36 -1.27
CA ILE A 20 -7.41 22.51 -1.52
C ILE A 20 -7.10 21.15 -2.16
N SER A 21 -5.84 20.86 -2.53
CA SER A 21 -5.51 19.63 -3.26
C SER A 21 -4.25 18.94 -2.77
N LYS A 22 -4.36 17.62 -2.57
CA LYS A 22 -3.25 16.76 -2.17
C LYS A 22 -3.19 15.53 -3.05
N LEU A 23 -2.03 15.26 -3.61
CA LEU A 23 -1.74 14.05 -4.38
C LEU A 23 -0.94 13.07 -3.52
N ASN A 24 -1.35 11.81 -3.49
CA ASN A 24 -0.63 10.77 -2.76
C ASN A 24 -0.25 9.63 -3.70
N PHE A 25 1.00 9.19 -3.62
CA PHE A 25 1.51 8.00 -4.27
C PHE A 25 1.66 6.91 -3.22
N ILE A 26 1.02 5.77 -3.46
CA ILE A 26 0.94 4.67 -2.50
C ILE A 26 1.49 3.41 -3.18
N ILE A 27 2.40 2.74 -2.50
CA ILE A 27 2.93 1.43 -2.88
C ILE A 27 2.53 0.45 -1.78
N ASN A 28 1.60 -0.45 -2.11
CA ASN A 28 1.22 -1.56 -1.24
C ASN A 28 2.15 -2.74 -1.52
N ASN A 29 2.54 -3.46 -0.47
CA ASN A 29 3.49 -4.58 -0.56
C ASN A 29 4.79 -4.17 -1.28
N ALA A 30 5.47 -3.15 -0.75
CA ALA A 30 6.66 -2.55 -1.36
C ALA A 30 7.80 -3.56 -1.57
N THR A 31 7.89 -4.60 -0.75
CA THR A 31 8.87 -5.69 -0.91
C THR A 31 8.41 -6.81 -1.85
N ASN A 32 7.18 -6.75 -2.38
CA ASN A 32 6.55 -7.80 -3.18
C ASN A 32 6.60 -9.17 -2.49
N ALA A 33 6.34 -9.19 -1.18
CA ALA A 33 6.36 -10.41 -0.39
C ALA A 33 5.12 -11.28 -0.74
N GLU A 34 5.36 -12.56 -0.99
CA GLU A 34 4.30 -13.56 -1.17
C GLU A 34 3.83 -14.02 0.20
N ILE A 35 2.67 -13.51 0.62
CA ILE A 35 2.11 -13.73 1.95
C ILE A 35 0.79 -14.48 1.79
N TYR A 36 0.72 -15.69 2.33
CA TYR A 36 -0.54 -16.44 2.40
C TYR A 36 -1.32 -16.06 3.66
N ARG A 37 -2.57 -15.64 3.46
CA ARG A 37 -3.57 -15.47 4.50
C ARG A 37 -4.33 -16.79 4.68
N ARG A 38 -4.79 -17.09 5.89
CA ARG A 38 -5.69 -18.24 6.12
C ARG A 38 -7.08 -17.89 5.57
N PRO A 39 -7.79 -18.80 4.88
CA PRO A 39 -7.51 -20.24 4.74
C PRO A 39 -6.38 -20.58 3.76
N THR A 40 -6.24 -19.91 2.63
CA THR A 40 -5.09 -20.09 1.71
C THR A 40 -4.92 -18.95 0.70
N ASP A 41 -5.55 -17.80 0.94
CA ASP A 41 -5.59 -16.72 -0.04
C ASP A 41 -4.23 -16.03 -0.11
N LEU A 42 -3.68 -15.92 -1.32
CA LEU A 42 -2.49 -15.11 -1.56
C LEU A 42 -2.88 -13.65 -1.34
N LEU A 43 -2.14 -12.96 -0.47
CA LEU A 43 -2.21 -11.51 -0.37
C LEU A 43 -1.92 -10.88 -1.73
N ASP A 44 -2.60 -9.78 -2.04
CA ASP A 44 -2.31 -8.98 -3.23
C ASP A 44 -0.80 -8.77 -3.45
N PRO A 45 -0.32 -8.90 -4.70
CA PRO A 45 1.07 -8.58 -5.05
C PRO A 45 1.34 -7.08 -4.86
N ARG A 46 2.56 -6.63 -5.18
CA ARG A 46 2.88 -5.20 -5.14
C ARG A 46 1.89 -4.40 -6.01
N ARG A 47 1.26 -3.38 -5.43
CA ARG A 47 0.32 -2.50 -6.13
C ARG A 47 0.72 -1.04 -6.00
N TYR A 48 0.58 -0.31 -7.11
CA TYR A 48 0.83 1.12 -7.19
C TYR A 48 -0.50 1.85 -7.34
N SER A 49 -0.75 2.84 -6.48
CA SER A 49 -1.97 3.64 -6.52
C SER A 49 -1.63 5.13 -6.45
N VAL A 50 -2.43 5.92 -7.15
CA VAL A 50 -2.39 7.39 -7.08
C VAL A 50 -3.73 7.86 -6.53
N LYS A 51 -3.71 8.69 -5.49
CA LYS A 51 -4.90 9.24 -4.86
C LYS A 51 -4.87 10.76 -4.87
N LEU A 52 -5.81 11.37 -5.60
CA LEU A 52 -6.07 12.80 -5.57
C LEU A 52 -7.16 13.09 -4.52
N ASN A 53 -6.83 13.91 -3.53
CA ASN A 53 -7.77 14.44 -2.56
C ASN A 53 -8.05 15.90 -2.91
N LEU A 54 -9.33 16.24 -3.05
CA LEU A 54 -9.82 17.61 -3.22
C LEU A 54 -10.67 17.96 -2.01
N THR A 55 -10.41 19.11 -1.40
CA THR A 55 -11.27 19.70 -0.37
C THR A 55 -12.07 20.81 -1.04
N ILE A 56 -13.39 20.67 -1.03
CA ILE A 56 -14.36 21.64 -1.56
C ILE A 56 -14.92 22.42 -0.39
#